data_AF-A0A915CXY0-F1
#
_entry.id   AF-A0A915CXY0-F1
#
_cell.length_a   1.000
_cell.length_b   1.000
_cell.length_c   1.000
_cell.angle_alpha   90.00
_cell.angle_beta   90.00
_cell.angle_gamma   90.00
#
_symmetry.space_group_name_H-M   'P 1'
#
loop_
_entity.id
_entity.type
_entity.pdbx_description
1 polymer ?
#
loop_
_entity_poly.entity_id
_entity_poly.type
_entity_poly.pdbx_seq_one_letter_code
_entity_poly.pdbx_strand_id
1 'polypeptide(L)'
;MRTKTVQIESPASFLRDIKSRVFVDRKPMRFCAERFASLAKTLELADISDFRALVRLTNFATLVSTYSVGFSVVLEPSEIGSNKDGLSDCSLYLNCMDASIAMRPVLDRFQTVVITSGTLSRWICIRKF
;
A
#
# COMPACT_ATOMS: atom_id res chain seq x y z
N MET A 1 -14.27 -10.68 7.37
CA MET A 1 -13.64 -11.90 6.82
C MET A 1 -12.84 -12.53 7.94
N ARG A 2 -13.24 -13.71 8.40
CA ARG A 2 -12.44 -14.55 9.30
C ARG A 2 -12.06 -15.76 8.46
N THR A 3 -10.85 -15.77 7.92
CA THR A 3 -10.42 -16.79 6.96
C THR A 3 -9.19 -17.48 7.52
N LYS A 4 -9.25 -18.82 7.58
CA LYS A 4 -8.14 -19.68 8.04
C LYS A 4 -7.15 -20.00 6.93
N THR A 5 -7.32 -19.40 5.75
CA THR A 5 -6.52 -19.64 4.55
C THR A 5 -6.02 -18.32 4.01
N VAL A 6 -4.82 -18.31 3.44
CA VAL A 6 -4.25 -17.15 2.75
C VAL A 6 -5.19 -16.71 1.63
N GLN A 7 -5.49 -15.40 1.57
CA GLN A 7 -6.31 -14.81 0.52
C GLN A 7 -5.51 -13.78 -0.27
N ILE A 8 -5.58 -13.89 -1.59
CA ILE A 8 -4.93 -12.96 -2.51
C ILE A 8 -6.03 -12.28 -3.32
N GLU A 9 -6.10 -10.96 -3.23
CA GLU A 9 -7.12 -10.17 -3.90
C GLU A 9 -6.49 -9.02 -4.70
N SER A 10 -7.19 -8.59 -5.74
CA SER A 10 -6.87 -7.34 -6.41
C SER A 10 -7.40 -6.16 -5.60
N PRO A 11 -6.73 -4.99 -5.62
CA PRO A 11 -7.21 -3.79 -4.94
C PRO A 11 -8.63 -3.40 -5.36
N ALA A 12 -9.00 -3.63 -6.63
CA ALA A 12 -10.35 -3.36 -7.14
C ALA A 12 -11.42 -4.25 -6.50
N SER A 13 -11.14 -5.56 -6.34
CA SER A 13 -12.04 -6.47 -5.64
C SER A 13 -12.16 -6.09 -4.17
N PHE A 14 -11.04 -5.81 -3.51
CA PHE A 14 -11.02 -5.38 -2.12
C PHE A 14 -11.85 -4.09 -1.88
N LEU A 15 -11.74 -3.10 -2.77
CA LEU A 15 -12.55 -1.88 -2.68
C LEU A 15 -14.05 -2.11 -2.90
N ARG A 16 -14.41 -3.04 -3.80
CA ARG A 16 -15.81 -3.43 -4.01
C ARG A 16 -16.39 -4.11 -2.77
N ASP A 17 -15.59 -4.92 -2.08
CA ASP A 17 -15.96 -5.58 -0.84
C ASP A 17 -16.12 -4.59 0.32
N ILE A 18 -15.25 -3.59 0.40
CA ILE A 18 -15.41 -2.49 1.36
C ILE A 18 -16.70 -1.71 1.08
N LYS A 19 -16.97 -1.41 -0.19
CA LYS A 19 -18.18 -0.67 -0.59
C LYS A 19 -19.45 -1.45 -0.24
N SER A 20 -19.47 -2.76 -0.45
CA SER A 20 -20.66 -3.58 -0.16
C SER A 20 -20.90 -3.80 1.33
N ARG A 21 -19.83 -3.90 2.13
CA ARG A 21 -19.94 -4.20 3.58
C ARG A 21 -20.00 -2.97 4.47
N VAL A 22 -19.28 -1.91 4.11
CA VAL A 22 -19.05 -0.72 4.96
C VAL A 22 -19.58 0.56 4.31
N PHE A 23 -20.08 0.50 3.06
CA PHE A 23 -20.62 1.65 2.33
C PHE A 23 -19.63 2.82 2.17
N VAL A 24 -18.33 2.52 2.12
CA VAL A 24 -17.28 3.51 1.86
C VAL A 24 -16.94 3.54 0.38
N ASP A 25 -17.04 4.72 -0.22
CA ASP A 25 -16.67 4.93 -1.62
C ASP A 25 -15.15 5.06 -1.82
N ARG A 26 -14.70 4.75 -3.04
CA ARG A 26 -13.30 4.88 -3.43
C ARG A 26 -12.78 6.32 -3.35
N LYS A 27 -13.61 7.31 -3.70
CA LYS A 27 -13.21 8.73 -3.79
C LYS A 27 -12.70 9.30 -2.45
N PRO A 28 -13.42 9.16 -1.31
CA PRO A 28 -12.91 9.64 -0.02
C PRO A 28 -11.65 8.90 0.44
N MET A 29 -11.52 7.59 0.17
CA MET A 29 -10.32 6.82 0.54
C MET A 29 -9.03 7.38 -0.09
N ARG A 30 -9.15 7.97 -1.28
CA ARG A 30 -8.03 8.54 -2.02
C ARG A 30 -7.41 9.77 -1.35
N PHE A 31 -8.18 10.47 -0.52
CA PHE A 31 -7.74 11.68 0.19
C PHE A 31 -7.54 11.44 1.69
N CYS A 32 -7.59 10.19 2.16
CA CYS A 32 -7.47 9.87 3.59
C CYS A 32 -6.14 10.33 4.20
N ALA A 33 -5.01 10.07 3.54
CA ALA A 33 -3.69 10.47 4.04
C ALA A 33 -3.55 12.01 4.12
N GLU A 34 -3.95 12.74 3.08
CA GLU A 34 -3.90 14.20 3.05
C GLU A 34 -4.82 14.84 4.10
N ARG A 35 -6.03 14.30 4.24
CA ARG A 35 -6.98 14.78 5.25
C ARG A 35 -6.48 14.54 6.67
N PHE A 36 -5.86 13.39 6.93
CA PHE A 36 -5.25 13.11 8.22
C PHE A 36 -4.09 14.08 8.50
N ALA A 37 -3.23 14.34 7.51
CA ALA A 37 -2.15 15.31 7.66
C ALA A 37 -2.66 16.73 7.91
N SER A 38 -3.74 17.15 7.24
CA SER A 38 -4.40 18.45 7.50
C SER A 38 -4.95 18.52 8.92
N LEU A 39 -5.62 17.45 9.38
CA LEU A 39 -6.22 17.37 10.70
C LEU A 39 -5.17 17.38 11.81
N ALA A 40 -4.07 16.63 11.64
CA ALA A 40 -2.94 16.62 12.57
C ALA A 40 -2.32 18.02 12.76
N LYS A 41 -2.25 18.82 11.69
CA LYS A 41 -1.80 20.22 11.76
C LYS A 41 -2.80 21.11 12.50
N THR A 42 -4.11 20.97 12.23
CA THR A 42 -5.15 21.78 12.88
C THR A 42 -5.27 21.49 14.37
N LEU A 43 -5.01 20.26 14.79
CA LEU A 43 -5.01 19.84 16.20
C LEU A 43 -3.71 20.13 16.94
N GLU A 44 -2.71 20.72 16.26
CA GLU A 44 -1.40 21.04 16.84
C GLU A 44 -0.75 19.86 17.58
N LEU A 45 -0.82 18.66 16.99
CA LEU A 45 -0.25 17.45 17.59
C LEU A 45 1.29 17.59 17.70
N ALA A 46 1.78 17.62 18.94
CA ALA A 46 3.21 17.78 19.23
C ALA A 46 4.06 16.59 18.75
N ASP A 47 3.54 15.37 18.87
CA ASP A 47 4.21 14.16 18.40
C ASP A 47 3.29 13.30 17.52
N ILE A 48 3.66 13.16 16.24
CA ILE A 48 2.94 12.33 15.26
C ILE A 48 3.33 10.84 15.43
N SER A 49 4.41 10.55 16.15
CA SER A 49 4.93 9.20 16.38
C SER A 49 3.93 8.32 17.10
N ASP A 50 3.14 8.90 18.02
CA ASP A 50 2.06 8.21 18.73
C ASP A 50 0.96 7.72 17.79
N PHE A 51 0.75 8.42 16.68
CA PHE A 51 -0.26 8.10 15.66
C PHE A 51 0.30 7.32 14.48
N ARG A 52 1.49 6.71 14.59
CA ARG A 52 2.13 5.94 13.50
C ARG A 52 1.22 4.87 12.91
N ALA A 53 0.41 4.21 13.73
CA ALA A 53 -0.51 3.16 13.28
C ALA A 53 -1.61 3.75 12.38
N LEU A 54 -2.13 4.92 12.75
CA LEU A 54 -3.14 5.63 11.99
C LEU A 54 -2.57 6.21 10.69
N VAL A 55 -1.34 6.73 10.72
CA VAL A 55 -0.60 7.13 9.52
C VAL A 55 -0.45 5.94 8.57
N ARG A 56 -0.08 4.76 9.08
CA ARG A 56 0.06 3.55 8.27
C ARG A 56 -1.25 3.13 7.62
N LEU A 57 -2.37 3.18 8.36
CA LEU A 57 -3.70 2.86 7.85
C LEU A 57 -4.19 3.85 6.79
N THR A 58 -4.01 5.14 7.03
CA THR A 58 -4.43 6.19 6.09
C THR A 58 -3.63 6.14 4.79
N ASN A 59 -2.31 5.90 4.88
CA ASN A 59 -1.46 5.64 3.71
C ASN A 59 -1.89 4.39 2.95
N PHE A 60 -2.17 3.28 3.65
CA PHE A 60 -2.68 2.05 3.03
C PHE A 60 -4.00 2.33 2.28
N ALA A 61 -4.96 3.00 2.90
CA ALA A 61 -6.25 3.34 2.29
C ALA A 61 -6.08 4.20 1.02
N THR A 62 -5.18 5.17 1.05
CA THR A 62 -4.86 6.03 -0.09
C THR A 62 -4.16 5.27 -1.22
N LEU A 63 -3.24 4.35 -0.91
CA LEU A 63 -2.55 3.53 -1.92
C LEU A 63 -3.50 2.55 -2.61
N VAL A 64 -4.30 1.81 -1.85
CA VAL A 64 -5.30 0.85 -2.39
C VAL A 64 -6.31 1.55 -3.29
N SER A 65 -6.77 2.74 -2.90
CA SER A 65 -7.73 3.52 -3.70
C SER A 65 -7.11 4.24 -4.90
N THR A 66 -5.80 4.48 -4.90
CA THR A 66 -5.10 5.14 -6.01
C THR A 66 -4.66 4.14 -7.07
N TYR A 67 -3.97 3.08 -6.66
CA TYR A 67 -3.38 2.10 -7.57
C TYR A 67 -4.27 0.86 -7.70
N SER A 68 -5.01 0.78 -8.80
CA SER A 68 -5.84 -0.39 -9.12
C SER A 68 -5.14 -1.43 -9.99
N VAL A 69 -3.98 -1.11 -10.54
CA VAL A 69 -3.22 -1.96 -11.48
C VAL A 69 -1.80 -2.12 -10.96
N GLY A 70 -1.23 -3.33 -11.06
CA GLY A 70 0.15 -3.61 -10.64
C GLY A 70 0.33 -3.77 -9.13
N PHE A 71 -0.76 -3.86 -8.35
CA PHE A 71 -0.73 -4.10 -6.92
C PHE A 71 -1.58 -5.32 -6.55
N SER A 72 -1.20 -6.01 -5.48
CA SER A 72 -1.93 -7.13 -4.90
C SER A 72 -2.09 -6.96 -3.39
N VAL A 73 -3.26 -7.33 -2.88
CA VAL A 73 -3.57 -7.34 -1.45
C VAL A 73 -3.52 -8.79 -0.99
N VAL A 74 -2.69 -9.09 0.00
CA VAL A 74 -2.52 -10.44 0.53
C VAL A 74 -2.86 -10.44 2.01
N LEU A 75 -3.82 -11.29 2.39
CA LEU A 75 -4.20 -11.52 3.77
C LEU A 75 -3.62 -12.86 4.21
N GLU A 76 -2.72 -12.83 5.18
CA GLU A 76 -2.07 -14.00 5.75
C GLU A 76 -2.53 -14.17 7.21
N PRO A 77 -3.28 -15.23 7.53
CA PRO A 77 -3.54 -15.59 8.91
C PRO A 77 -2.25 -16.15 9.54
N SER A 78 -1.89 -15.67 10.73
CA SER A 78 -0.76 -16.22 11.48
C SER A 78 -1.10 -17.62 12.00
N GLU A 79 -0.26 -18.60 11.66
CA GLU A 79 -0.35 -19.98 12.15
C GLU A 79 0.24 -20.14 13.58
N ILE A 80 0.64 -19.04 14.23
CA ILE A 80 1.29 -19.06 15.54
C ILE A 80 0.24 -19.31 16.64
N GLY A 81 -0.08 -20.59 16.83
CA GLY A 81 -0.34 -21.14 18.16
C GLY A 81 -1.80 -21.48 18.49
N SER A 82 -2.11 -22.77 18.41
CA SER A 82 -3.11 -23.47 19.20
C SER A 82 -2.91 -23.40 20.72
N ASN A 83 -2.27 -22.35 21.28
CA ASN A 83 -1.99 -22.27 22.71
C ASN A 83 -2.11 -20.83 23.24
N LYS A 84 -3.23 -20.62 23.94
CA LYS A 84 -3.55 -19.58 24.94
C LYS A 84 -4.02 -18.23 24.37
N ASP A 85 -5.30 -17.94 24.66
CA ASP A 85 -6.03 -16.70 24.45
C ASP A 85 -6.41 -16.28 23.02
N GLY A 86 -7.17 -17.11 22.27
CA GLY A 86 -8.23 -16.69 21.31
C GLY A 86 -7.96 -15.60 20.24
N LEU A 87 -6.76 -15.04 20.16
CA LEU A 87 -6.39 -13.88 19.38
C LEU A 87 -5.68 -14.41 18.14
N SER A 88 -6.42 -14.42 17.04
CA SER A 88 -5.88 -14.78 15.73
C SER A 88 -5.23 -13.53 15.15
N ASP A 89 -3.90 -13.47 15.21
CA ASP A 89 -3.16 -12.42 14.54
C ASP A 89 -3.25 -12.63 13.02
N CYS A 90 -3.58 -11.57 12.30
CA CYS A 90 -3.74 -11.59 10.85
C CYS A 90 -2.93 -10.43 10.25
N SER A 91 -2.05 -10.76 9.31
CA SER A 91 -1.21 -9.78 8.63
C SER A 91 -1.78 -9.47 7.25
N LEU A 92 -1.90 -8.18 6.95
CA LEU A 92 -2.36 -7.68 5.67
C LEU A 92 -1.20 -6.99 4.94
N TYR A 93 -0.88 -7.46 3.76
CA TYR A 93 0.18 -6.93 2.91
C TYR A 93 -0.40 -6.27 1.67
N LEU A 94 0.14 -5.11 1.32
CA LEU A 94 -0.06 -4.46 0.03
C LEU A 94 1.25 -4.53 -0.75
N ASN A 95 1.30 -5.39 -1.75
CA ASN A 95 2.51 -5.62 -2.54
C ASN A 95 2.41 -4.90 -3.88
N CYS A 96 3.48 -4.19 -4.24
CA CYS A 96 3.64 -3.62 -5.58
C CYS A 96 4.32 -4.67 -6.47
N MET A 97 3.64 -5.06 -7.55
CA MET A 97 4.13 -6.02 -8.54
C MET A 97 4.76 -5.33 -9.76
N ASP A 98 4.59 -4.01 -9.89
CA ASP A 98 5.08 -3.22 -11.03
C ASP A 98 5.99 -2.07 -10.56
N ALA A 99 7.31 -2.32 -10.60
CA ALA A 99 8.33 -1.33 -10.26
C ALA A 99 8.36 -0.13 -11.23
N SER A 100 7.80 -0.25 -12.44
CA SER A 100 7.77 0.85 -13.41
C SER A 100 6.91 2.02 -12.93
N ILE A 101 5.91 1.77 -12.05
CA ILE A 101 5.04 2.80 -11.48
C ILE A 101 5.87 3.82 -10.68
N ALA A 102 6.86 3.36 -9.92
CA ALA A 102 7.74 4.23 -9.15
C ALA A 102 8.76 4.97 -10.04
N MET A 103 9.24 4.33 -11.11
CA MET A 103 10.25 4.89 -12.01
C MET A 103 9.69 5.83 -13.09
N ARG A 104 8.41 5.68 -13.46
CA ARG A 104 7.74 6.47 -14.50
C ARG A 104 7.95 7.98 -14.37
N PRO A 105 7.70 8.63 -13.21
CA PRO A 105 7.90 10.08 -13.10
C PRO A 105 9.36 10.51 -13.28
N VAL A 106 10.33 9.65 -12.98
CA VAL A 106 11.76 9.94 -13.20
C VAL A 106 12.08 9.84 -14.70
N LEU A 107 11.64 8.75 -15.33
CA LEU A 107 11.89 8.51 -16.75
C LEU A 107 11.19 9.51 -17.67
N ASP A 108 10.05 10.07 -17.25
CA ASP A 108 9.31 11.05 -18.04
C ASP A 108 9.82 12.49 -17.83
N ARG A 109 10.45 12.77 -16.68
CA ARG A 109 11.02 14.09 -16.39
C ARG A 109 12.38 14.32 -17.04
N PHE A 110 13.19 13.27 -17.19
CA PHE A 110 14.56 13.39 -17.67
C PHE A 110 14.75 12.70 -19.02
N GLN A 111 15.39 13.39 -19.96
CA GLN A 111 15.69 12.85 -21.30
C GLN A 111 16.68 11.68 -21.25
N THR A 112 17.61 11.68 -20.29
CA THR A 112 18.59 10.60 -20.13
C THR A 112 18.77 10.30 -18.65
N VAL A 113 18.60 9.04 -18.29
CA VAL A 113 18.82 8.51 -16.94
C VAL A 113 19.88 7.43 -17.05
N VAL A 114 21.04 7.65 -16.43
CA VAL A 114 22.14 6.67 -16.39
C VAL A 114 22.12 6.00 -15.02
N ILE A 115 21.83 4.69 -15.01
CA ILE A 115 21.90 3.87 -13.80
C ILE A 115 23.24 3.13 -13.84
N THR A 116 24.14 3.46 -12.91
CA THR A 116 25.41 2.75 -12.75
C THR A 116 25.36 1.88 -11.50
N SER A 117 25.75 0.62 -11.63
CA SER A 117 26.02 -0.24 -10.48
C SER A 117 27.13 -1.23 -10.86
N GLY A 118 28.08 -1.41 -9.93
CA GLY A 118 29.24 -2.27 -10.11
C GLY A 118 28.93 -3.77 -10.13
N THR A 119 27.68 -4.15 -9.86
CA THR A 119 27.19 -5.53 -9.87
C THR A 119 26.04 -5.75 -10.84
N LEU A 120 25.62 -4.71 -11.58
CA LEU A 120 24.69 -4.89 -12.69
C LEU A 120 25.39 -5.70 -13.77
N SER A 121 24.99 -6.97 -13.90
CA SER A 121 25.38 -7.81 -15.03
C SER A 121 25.01 -7.09 -16.33
N ARG A 122 25.94 -7.15 -17.31
CA ARG A 122 26.17 -6.30 -18.50
C ARG A 122 25.01 -5.88 -19.43
N TRP A 123 23.74 -6.13 -19.09
CA TRP A 123 22.60 -5.97 -19.99
C TRP A 123 21.52 -4.96 -19.57
N ILE A 124 21.63 -4.27 -18.44
CA ILE A 124 20.70 -3.18 -18.08
C ILE A 124 21.35 -1.81 -18.31
N CYS A 125 21.35 -1.39 -19.57
CA CYS A 125 21.39 0.02 -19.93
C CYS A 125 19.97 0.39 -20.37
N ILE A 126 19.16 0.94 -19.46
CA ILE A 126 17.83 1.47 -19.79
C ILE A 126 18.06 2.75 -20.59
N ARG A 127 18.32 2.59 -21.89
CA ARG A 127 18.37 3.70 -22.84
C ARG A 127 16.96 3.84 -23.39
N LYS A 128 16.21 4.85 -22.93
CA LYS A 128 15.08 5.38 -23.70
C LYS A 128 15.65 5.76 -25.08
N PHE A 129 15.11 5.18 -26.14
CA PHE A 129 15.21 5.78 -27.48
C PHE A 129 14.26 6.98 -27.52
#